data_AF-A0A7V3BMS6-F1
#
_entry.id   AF-A0A7V3BMS6-F1
#
_cell.length_a   1.000
_cell.length_b   1.000
_cell.length_c   1.000
_cell.angle_alpha   90.00
_cell.angle_beta   90.00
_cell.angle_gamma   90.00
#
_symmetry.space_group_name_H-M   'P 1'
#
loop_
_entity.id
_entity.type
_entity.pdbx_description
1 polymer ?
#
loop_
_entity_poly.entity_id
_entity_poly.type
_entity_poly.pdbx_seq_one_letter_code
_entity_poly.pdbx_strand_id
1 'polypeptide(L)' 'MRNPLPPIPEAVTALTERLHHERDGRKTPRLQMLYLLASGQARTRQDVARLLGVHRHTISQWLAV' A
#
# COMPACT_ATOMS: atom_id res chain seq x y z
N MET A 1 -15.40 -7.60 -11.66
CA MET A 1 -15.73 -7.99 -10.28
C MET A 1 -15.06 -7.03 -9.30
N ARG A 2 -15.78 -6.52 -8.30
CA ARG A 2 -15.21 -5.73 -7.20
C ARG A 2 -14.48 -6.71 -6.26
N ASN A 3 -13.15 -6.82 -6.39
CA ASN A 3 -12.37 -7.55 -5.39
C ASN A 3 -12.23 -6.63 -4.17
N PRO A 4 -12.73 -6.96 -2.97
CA PRO A 4 -12.54 -6.13 -1.78
C PRO A 4 -11.04 -6.00 -1.47
N LEU A 5 -10.65 -4.92 -0.81
CA LEU A 5 -9.29 -4.82 -0.27
C LEU A 5 -9.13 -5.85 0.86
N PRO A 6 -8.00 -6.57 0.94
CA PRO A 6 -7.74 -7.43 2.08
C PRO A 6 -7.66 -6.59 3.36
N PRO A 7 -8.01 -7.16 4.53
CA PRO A 7 -7.78 -6.50 5.80
C PRO A 7 -6.28 -6.27 5.97
N ILE A 8 -5.89 -5.05 6.34
CA ILE A 8 -4.50 -4.71 6.66
C ILE A 8 -4.39 -4.71 8.18
N PRO A 9 -3.78 -5.73 8.79
CA PRO A 9 -3.68 -5.84 10.24
C PRO A 9 -2.63 -4.91 10.84
N GLU A 10 -1.75 -4.35 10.01
CA GLU A 10 -0.65 -3.50 10.46
C GLU A 10 -1.15 -2.10 10.83
N ALA A 11 -0.76 -1.63 12.02
CA ALA A 11 -1.07 -0.28 12.46
C ALA A 11 -0.31 0.77 11.62
N VAL A 12 -0.96 1.92 11.41
CA VAL A 12 -0.39 3.05 10.65
C VAL A 12 0.96 3.48 11.23
N THR A 13 1.09 3.52 12.56
CA THR A 13 2.32 3.90 13.25
C THR A 13 3.47 2.95 12.95
N ALA A 14 3.24 1.64 12.99
CA ALA A 14 4.23 0.64 12.65
C ALA A 14 4.67 0.72 11.18
N LEU A 15 3.72 1.02 10.28
CA LEU A 15 4.00 1.25 8.85
C LEU A 15 4.85 2.50 8.62
N THR A 16 4.57 3.58 9.35
CA THR A 16 5.37 4.81 9.30
C THR A 16 6.80 4.58 9.79
N GLU A 17 6.99 3.90 10.92
CA GLU A 17 8.33 3.58 11.43
C GLU A 17 9.11 2.71 10.43
N ARG A 18 8.47 1.69 9.86
CA ARG A 18 9.09 0.85 8.82
C ARG A 18 9.44 1.66 7.58
N LEU A 19 8.59 2.60 7.14
CA LEU A 19 8.90 3.50 6.03
C LEU A 19 10.12 4.38 6.29
N HIS A 20 10.29 4.86 7.52
CA HIS A 20 11.48 5.65 7.88
C HIS A 20 12.77 4.82 7.90
N HIS A 21 12.68 3.54 8.25
CA HIS A 21 13.85 2.64 8.32
C HIS A 21 14.14 1.93 7.00
N GLU A 22 13.16 1.78 6.11
CA GLU A 22 13.30 1.08 4.85
C GLU A 22 14.10 1.92 3.84
N ARG A 23 15.31 1.45 3.55
CA ARG A 23 16.21 2.06 2.56
C ARG A 23 16.15 1.36 1.20
N ASP A 24 15.48 0.22 1.11
CA ASP A 24 15.32 -0.52 -0.13
C ASP A 24 14.20 0.10 -0.98
N GLY A 25 14.58 0.83 -2.02
CA GLY A 25 13.65 1.48 -2.96
C GLY A 25 12.71 0.51 -3.69
N ARG A 26 12.95 -0.80 -3.66
CA ARG A 26 12.00 -1.81 -4.19
C ARG A 26 10.92 -2.17 -3.18
N LYS A 27 11.19 -2.06 -1.89
CA LYS A 27 10.25 -2.35 -0.79
C LYS A 27 9.46 -1.12 -0.37
N THR A 28 10.05 0.07 -0.50
CA THR A 28 9.39 1.36 -0.16
C THR A 28 8.02 1.53 -0.81
N PRO A 29 7.80 1.27 -2.11
CA PRO A 29 6.50 1.48 -2.74
C PRO A 29 5.40 0.57 -2.18
N ARG A 30 5.75 -0.67 -1.82
CA ARG A 30 4.81 -1.62 -1.20
C ARG A 30 4.45 -1.18 0.22
N LEU A 31 5.43 -0.72 1.00
CA LEU A 31 5.19 -0.18 2.34
C LEU A 31 4.34 1.10 2.30
N GLN A 32 4.60 1.98 1.34
CA GLN A 32 3.78 3.18 1.11
C GLN A 32 2.33 2.80 0.73
N MET A 33 2.14 1.79 -0.12
CA MET A 33 0.80 1.28 -0.43
C MET A 33 0.05 0.85 0.83
N LEU A 34 0.69 0.06 1.70
CA LEU A 34 0.08 -0.40 2.95
C LEU A 34 -0.26 0.78 3.87
N TYR A 35 0.65 1.75 4.00
CA TYR A 35 0.43 2.97 4.77
C TYR A 35 -0.77 3.78 4.25
N LEU A 36 -0.89 4.00 2.93
CA LEU A 36 -1.99 4.74 2.33
C LEU A 36 -3.36 4.08 2.56
N LEU A 37 -3.40 2.75 2.53
CA LEU A 37 -4.62 1.99 2.77
C LEU A 37 -4.97 1.95 4.26
N ALA A 38 -3.99 1.72 5.14
CA ALA A 38 -4.19 1.66 6.59
C ALA A 38 -4.57 3.03 7.18
N SER A 39 -3.99 4.12 6.67
CA SER A 39 -4.30 5.50 7.07
C SER A 39 -5.64 6.00 6.51
N GLY A 40 -6.27 5.26 5.59
CA GLY A 40 -7.50 5.66 4.92
C GLY A 40 -7.33 6.77 3.87
N GLN A 41 -6.09 7.19 3.57
CA GLN A 41 -5.79 8.16 2.50
C GLN A 41 -6.17 7.61 1.13
N ALA A 42 -6.07 6.31 0.94
CA ALA A 42 -6.57 5.61 -0.23
C ALA A 42 -7.61 4.56 0.18
N ARG A 43 -8.78 4.59 -0.46
CA ARG A 43 -9.88 3.64 -0.17
C ARG A 43 -9.99 2.54 -1.22
N THR A 44 -9.31 2.69 -2.35
CA THR A 44 -9.34 1.72 -3.44
C THR A 44 -7.94 1.44 -4.00
N ARG A 45 -7.78 0.29 -4.65
CA ARG A 45 -6.53 -0.04 -5.38
C ARG A 45 -6.19 0.99 -6.44
N GLN A 46 -7.21 1.61 -7.06
CA GLN A 46 -7.02 2.62 -8.09
C GLN A 46 -6.53 3.94 -7.50
N ASP A 47 -6.98 4.31 -6.31
CA ASP A 47 -6.51 5.51 -5.63
C ASP A 47 -5.05 5.35 -5.21
N VAL A 48 -4.68 4.20 -4.66
CA VAL A 48 -3.27 3.92 -4.35
C VAL A 48 -2.40 3.95 -5.61
N ALA A 49 -2.86 3.32 -6.68
CA ALA A 49 -2.16 3.32 -7.96
C ALA A 49 -1.91 4.75 -8.47
N ARG A 50 -2.91 5.64 -8.36
CA ARG A 50 -2.80 7.05 -8.73
C ARG A 50 -1.80 7.80 -7.84
N LEU A 51 -1.84 7.59 -6.52
CA LEU A 51 -0.95 8.27 -5.57
C LEU A 51 0.51 7.83 -5.72
N LEU A 52 0.75 6.55 -6.01
CA LEU A 52 2.10 6.00 -6.17
C LEU A 52 2.63 6.09 -7.61
N GLY A 53 1.82 6.55 -8.57
CA GLY A 53 2.22 6.63 -9.98
C GLY A 53 2.44 5.27 -10.64
N VAL A 54 1.78 4.21 -10.15
CA VAL A 54 1.92 2.83 -10.66
C VAL A 54 0.63 2.32 -11.27
N HIS A 55 0.68 1.18 -11.95
CA HIS A 55 -0.52 0.56 -12.52
C HIS A 55 -1.33 -0.19 -11.44
N ARG A 56 -2.67 -0.19 -11.56
CA ARG A 56 -3.57 -0.92 -10.64
C ARG A 56 -3.25 -2.43 -10.51
N HIS A 57 -2.65 -3.01 -11.54
CA HIS A 57 -2.26 -4.42 -11.54
C HIS A 57 -1.07 -4.67 -10.61
N THR A 58 -0.11 -3.74 -10.55
CA THR A 58 1.01 -3.75 -9.61
C THR A 58 0.51 -3.73 -8.16
N ILE A 59 -0.48 -2.87 -7.86
CA ILE A 59 -1.14 -2.84 -6.55
C ILE A 59 -1.82 -4.18 -6.24
N SER A 60 -2.48 -4.79 -7.24
CA SER A 60 -3.13 -6.09 -7.07
C SER A 60 -2.11 -7.20 -6.79
N GLN A 61 -0.95 -7.18 -7.45
CA GLN A 61 0.15 -8.12 -7.23
C GLN A 61 0.76 -7.96 -5.84
N TRP A 62 0.94 -6.72 -5.35
CA TRP A 62 1.46 -6.47 -4.00
C TRP A 62 0.49 -6.89 -2.90
N LEU A 63 -0.83 -6.84 -3.17
CA LEU A 63 -1.89 -7.27 -2.25
C LEU A 63 -2.20 -8.77 -2.31
N ALA A 64 -1.69 -9.50 -3.30
CA ALA A 64 -1.95 -10.93 -3.48
C ALA A 64 -0.99 -11.84 -2.67
N VAL A 65 -0.27 -11.27 -1.71
CA VAL A 65 0.71 -11.96 -0.85
C VAL A 65 0.09 -12.32 0.49
#